data_AF-A0A1Y0FAQ1-F1
#
_entry.id   AF-A0A1Y0FAQ1-F1
#
_cell.length_a   1.000
_cell.length_b   1.000
_cell.length_c   1.000
_cell.angle_alpha   90.00
_cell.angle_beta   90.00
_cell.angle_gamma   90.00
#
_symmetry.space_group_name_H-M   'P 1'
#
loop_
_entity.id
_entity.type
_entity.pdbx_description
1 polymer ?
#
loop_
_entity_poly.entity_id
_entity_poly.type
_entity_poly.pdbx_seq_one_letter_code
_entity_poly.pdbx_strand_id
1 'polypeptide(L)'
;MNTELEVVNLKSGNNIVFKEIKDKFSNNLEIVYGIGVSLYANHVITEKSNSWEFSSFCTDPVKLFNLSDIIDKRPANPNEITIFNKLFDNKKLDKVDKEYLKNNYGKEI
;
A
#
# COMPACT_ATOMS: atom_id res chain seq x y z
N MET A 1 -10.57 -18.49 -7.06
CA MET A 1 -11.21 -17.27 -6.51
C MET A 1 -10.30 -16.10 -6.76
N ASN A 2 -10.59 -15.28 -7.77
CA ASN A 2 -9.93 -13.99 -7.98
C ASN A 2 -10.35 -13.07 -6.84
N THR A 3 -9.50 -12.91 -5.83
CA THR A 3 -9.62 -11.78 -4.91
C THR A 3 -8.86 -10.66 -5.58
N GLU A 4 -9.59 -9.74 -6.22
CA GLU A 4 -9.02 -8.55 -6.85
C GLU A 4 -8.29 -7.73 -5.78
N LEU A 5 -7.10 -7.22 -6.15
CA LEU A 5 -6.37 -6.29 -5.30
C LEU A 5 -7.12 -4.95 -5.30
N GLU A 6 -7.24 -4.36 -4.13
CA GLU A 6 -7.90 -3.08 -3.93
C GLU A 6 -6.91 -2.08 -3.36
N VAL A 7 -7.16 -0.80 -3.61
CA VAL A 7 -6.44 0.31 -2.99
C VAL A 7 -7.41 1.08 -2.11
N VAL A 8 -6.93 1.42 -0.91
CA VAL A 8 -7.65 2.27 0.02
C VAL A 8 -6.84 3.51 0.34
N ASN A 9 -7.53 4.63 0.47
CA ASN A 9 -6.99 5.86 1.04
C ASN A 9 -7.59 6.04 2.43
N LEU A 10 -6.73 6.12 3.45
CA LEU A 10 -7.15 6.21 4.84
C LEU A 10 -7.13 7.65 5.35
N LYS A 11 -7.90 7.93 6.40
CA LYS A 11 -7.92 9.22 7.11
C LYS A 11 -6.56 9.66 7.65
N SER A 12 -5.66 8.71 7.91
CA SER A 12 -4.27 8.99 8.30
C SER A 12 -3.41 9.55 7.15
N GLY A 13 -3.91 9.55 5.92
CA GLY A 13 -3.16 9.92 4.72
C GLY A 13 -2.32 8.78 4.13
N ASN A 14 -2.45 7.57 4.68
CA ASN A 14 -1.83 6.35 4.15
C ASN A 14 -2.66 5.78 2.99
N ASN A 15 -1.97 5.35 1.94
CA ASN A 15 -2.56 4.62 0.83
C ASN A 15 -2.05 3.19 0.87
N ILE A 16 -2.94 2.20 0.78
CA ILE A 16 -2.56 0.79 0.90
C ILE A 16 -3.18 0.03 -0.26
N VAL A 17 -2.35 -0.67 -1.04
CA VAL A 17 -2.82 -1.74 -1.93
C VAL A 17 -2.84 -3.05 -1.15
N PHE A 18 -3.96 -3.75 -1.15
CA PHE A 18 -4.15 -4.91 -0.28
C PHE A 18 -4.99 -6.01 -0.92
N LYS A 19 -4.82 -7.20 -0.34
CA LYS A 19 -5.65 -8.38 -0.57
C LYS A 19 -6.34 -8.75 0.74
N GLU A 20 -7.65 -8.57 0.78
CA GLU A 20 -8.45 -8.98 1.94
C GLU A 20 -8.50 -10.51 2.07
N ILE A 21 -8.29 -10.99 3.29
CA ILE A 21 -8.53 -12.38 3.66
C ILE A 21 -9.81 -12.39 4.48
N LYS A 22 -10.91 -12.82 3.85
CA LYS A 22 -12.23 -12.85 4.48
C LYS A 22 -12.22 -13.79 5.66
N ASP A 23 -12.41 -13.22 6.84
CA ASP A 23 -12.61 -13.93 8.09
C ASP A 23 -13.88 -13.42 8.78
N LYS A 24 -14.71 -14.34 9.27
CA LYS A 24 -16.02 -14.01 9.87
C LYS A 24 -15.85 -13.17 11.14
N PHE A 25 -14.78 -13.36 11.91
CA PHE A 25 -14.55 -12.61 13.13
C PHE A 25 -14.11 -11.18 12.85
N SER A 26 -13.21 -11.00 11.88
CA SER A 26 -12.72 -9.69 11.46
C SER A 26 -13.84 -8.78 10.93
N ASN A 27 -14.77 -9.34 10.15
CA ASN A 27 -15.92 -8.60 9.61
C ASN A 27 -16.86 -8.07 10.69
N ASN A 28 -17.07 -8.84 11.77
CA ASN A 28 -17.93 -8.41 12.89
C ASN A 28 -17.30 -7.28 13.71
N LEU A 29 -15.99 -7.09 13.61
CA LEU A 29 -15.25 -6.02 14.28
C LEU A 29 -15.01 -4.81 13.37
N GLU A 30 -15.58 -4.82 12.16
CA GLU A 30 -15.35 -3.79 11.13
C GLU A 30 -13.85 -3.63 10.79
N ILE A 31 -13.09 -4.72 10.88
CA ILE A 31 -11.65 -4.75 10.62
C ILE A 31 -11.40 -5.41 9.26
N VAL A 32 -10.54 -4.78 8.46
CA VAL A 32 -9.98 -5.41 7.26
C VAL A 32 -8.71 -6.17 7.66
N TYR A 33 -8.80 -7.49 7.59
CA TYR A 33 -7.69 -8.41 7.77
C TYR A 33 -7.17 -8.88 6.41
N GLY A 34 -5.86 -8.90 6.23
CA GLY A 34 -5.29 -9.28 4.94
C GLY A 34 -3.81 -8.98 4.82
N ILE A 35 -3.36 -8.94 3.57
CA ILE A 35 -1.98 -8.64 3.20
C ILE A 35 -1.95 -7.29 2.49
N GLY A 36 -1.02 -6.42 2.84
CA GLY A 36 -0.97 -5.06 2.30
C GLY A 36 0.43 -4.55 2.00
N VAL A 37 0.49 -3.59 1.09
CA VAL A 37 1.67 -2.77 0.78
C VAL A 37 1.25 -1.32 0.91
N SER A 38 1.96 -0.55 1.75
CA SER A 38 1.82 0.90 1.77
C SER A 38 2.39 1.50 0.50
N LEU A 39 1.61 2.30 -0.21
CA LEU A 39 2.02 3.02 -1.42
C LEU A 39 2.52 4.42 -1.02
N TYR A 40 3.83 4.64 -1.13
CA TYR A 40 4.44 5.91 -0.82
C TYR A 40 5.73 6.15 -1.60
N ALA A 41 6.03 7.43 -1.81
CA ALA A 41 7.35 7.93 -2.12
C ALA A 41 7.61 9.17 -1.27
N ASN A 42 8.57 9.12 -0.36
CA ASN A 42 8.87 10.23 0.54
C ASN A 42 10.18 10.87 0.13
N HIS A 43 10.17 12.17 -0.13
CA HIS A 43 11.37 12.95 -0.38
C HIS A 43 11.91 13.43 0.96
N VAL A 44 13.00 12.80 1.41
CA VAL A 44 13.65 13.11 2.68
C VAL A 44 14.83 14.02 2.42
N ILE A 45 14.72 15.28 2.86
CA ILE A 45 15.78 16.28 2.78
C ILE A 45 16.31 16.54 4.18
N THR A 46 17.59 16.23 4.39
CA THR A 46 18.32 16.57 5.61
C THR A 46 19.53 17.42 5.25
N GLU A 47 20.21 18.00 6.25
CA GLU A 47 21.48 18.72 6.04
C GLU A 47 22.56 17.84 5.36
N LYS A 48 22.43 16.52 5.43
CA LYS A 48 23.42 15.55 4.96
C LYS A 48 22.98 14.74 3.75
N SER A 49 21.69 14.69 3.45
CA SER A 49 21.14 13.80 2.41
C SER A 49 19.94 14.39 1.69
N ASN A 50 19.84 14.06 0.42
CA ASN A 50 18.67 14.32 -0.41
C ASN A 50 18.32 13.00 -1.10
N SER A 51 17.33 12.28 -0.56
CA SER A 51 16.99 10.94 -1.02
C SER A 51 15.49 10.69 -1.02
N TRP A 52 15.08 9.74 -1.87
CA TRP A 52 13.72 9.25 -1.91
C TRP A 52 13.62 7.89 -1.24
N GLU A 53 12.67 7.76 -0.31
CA GLU A 53 12.25 6.49 0.27
C GLU A 53 10.98 6.01 -0.44
N PHE A 54 10.86 4.69 -0.62
CA PHE A 54 9.76 4.09 -1.37
C PHE A 54 9.20 2.90 -0.63
N SER A 55 7.97 2.52 -1.00
CA SER A 55 7.39 1.22 -0.68
C SER A 55 8.41 0.09 -0.83
N SER A 56 8.60 -0.68 0.24
CA SER A 56 9.68 -1.65 0.33
C SER A 56 9.29 -2.99 0.96
N PHE A 57 8.07 -3.10 1.47
CA PHE A 57 7.62 -4.26 2.23
C PHE A 57 6.16 -4.58 1.93
N CYS A 58 5.86 -5.89 1.88
CA CYS A 58 4.52 -6.45 1.86
C CYS A 58 4.32 -7.21 3.17
N THR A 59 3.21 -6.94 3.86
CA THR A 59 2.95 -7.54 5.18
C THR A 59 2.66 -9.04 5.07
N ASP A 60 2.88 -9.78 6.15
CA ASP A 60 2.16 -11.02 6.37
C ASP A 60 0.65 -10.74 6.58
N PRO A 61 -0.22 -11.77 6.63
CA PRO A 61 -1.62 -11.61 7.02
C PRO A 61 -1.77 -10.93 8.40
N VAL A 62 -2.23 -9.68 8.40
CA VAL A 62 -2.38 -8.84 9.60
C VAL A 62 -3.66 -8.01 9.54
N LYS A 63 -4.01 -7.38 10.67
CA LYS A 63 -4.97 -6.27 10.69
C LYS A 63 -4.37 -5.10 9.91
N LEU A 64 -5.01 -4.71 8.81
CA LEU A 64 -4.55 -3.60 7.98
C LEU A 64 -5.12 -2.26 8.45
N PHE A 65 -6.44 -2.17 8.60
CA PHE A 65 -7.16 -0.95 9.01
C PHE A 65 -8.59 -1.28 9.45
N ASN A 66 -9.29 -0.30 10.02
CA ASN A 66 -10.73 -0.40 10.27
C ASN A 66 -11.51 0.19 9.10
N LEU A 67 -12.72 -0.32 8.84
CA LEU A 67 -13.61 0.20 7.79
C LEU A 67 -13.96 1.68 8.03
N SER A 68 -14.06 2.09 9.29
CA SER A 68 -14.31 3.49 9.69
C SER A 68 -13.22 4.47 9.28
N ASP A 69 -12.01 3.99 8.97
CA ASP A 69 -10.85 4.80 8.64
C ASP A 69 -10.72 5.07 7.13
N ILE A 70 -11.58 4.46 6.33
CA ILE A 70 -11.58 4.58 4.87
C ILE A 70 -12.15 5.94 4.45
N ILE A 71 -11.42 6.65 3.60
CA ILE A 71 -11.93 7.80 2.84
C ILE A 71 -12.45 7.33 1.49
N ASP A 72 -11.63 6.56 0.78
CA ASP A 72 -11.92 6.06 -0.56
C ASP A 72 -11.38 4.64 -0.74
N LYS A 73 -12.08 3.85 -1.56
CA LYS A 73 -11.72 2.47 -1.87
C LYS A 73 -12.02 2.18 -3.34
N ARG A 74 -11.04 1.62 -4.06
CA ARG A 74 -11.16 1.30 -5.48
C ARG A 74 -10.35 0.06 -5.86
N PRO A 75 -10.59 -0.55 -7.03
CA PRO A 75 -9.69 -1.56 -7.59
C PRO A 75 -8.28 -1.01 -7.80
N ALA A 76 -7.28 -1.87 -7.62
CA ALA A 76 -5.88 -1.56 -7.92
C ALA A 76 -5.66 -1.48 -9.44
N ASN A 77 -4.88 -0.50 -9.89
CA ASN A 77 -4.49 -0.38 -11.28
C ASN A 77 -3.28 -1.29 -11.60
N PRO A 78 -2.89 -1.45 -12.88
CA PRO A 78 -1.80 -2.35 -13.26
C PRO A 78 -0.44 -2.06 -12.59
N ASN A 79 -0.11 -0.80 -12.33
CA ASN A 79 1.16 -0.44 -11.67
C ASN A 79 1.14 -0.81 -10.19
N GLU A 80 0.03 -0.58 -9.50
CA GLU A 80 -0.16 -0.96 -8.09
C GLU A 80 -0.16 -2.47 -7.90
N ILE A 81 -0.80 -3.20 -8.81
CA ILE A 81 -0.76 -4.67 -8.85
C ILE A 81 0.68 -5.15 -9.03
N THR A 82 1.44 -4.52 -9.94
CA THR A 82 2.85 -4.88 -10.18
C THR A 82 3.71 -4.64 -8.94
N ILE A 83 3.55 -3.48 -8.28
CA ILE A 83 4.25 -3.13 -7.04
C ILE A 83 3.91 -4.14 -5.94
N PHE A 84 2.62 -4.44 -5.74
CA PHE A 84 2.18 -5.43 -4.75
C PHE A 84 2.83 -6.79 -5.00
N ASN A 85 2.74 -7.32 -6.22
CA ASN A 85 3.26 -8.65 -6.55
C ASN A 85 4.79 -8.72 -6.40
N LYS A 86 5.52 -7.66 -6.79
CA LYS A 86 6.97 -7.60 -6.58
C LYS A 86 7.32 -7.66 -5.10
N LEU A 87 6.69 -6.83 -4.26
CA LEU A 87 7.00 -6.79 -2.83
C LEU A 87 6.50 -8.05 -2.10
N PHE A 88 5.39 -8.64 -2.54
CA PHE A 88 4.92 -9.94 -2.06
C PHE A 88 5.93 -11.07 -2.36
N ASP A 89 6.53 -11.07 -3.55
CA ASP A 89 7.61 -11.99 -3.93
C ASP A 89 9.00 -11.61 -3.36
N ASN A 90 9.07 -10.62 -2.45
CA ASN A 90 10.31 -10.06 -1.92
C ASN A 90 11.30 -9.57 -3.01
N LYS A 91 10.77 -9.09 -4.14
CA LYS A 91 11.53 -8.47 -5.23
C LYS A 91 11.61 -6.96 -5.04
N LYS A 92 12.76 -6.39 -5.41
CA LYS A 92 12.99 -4.94 -5.35
C LYS A 92 12.18 -4.22 -6.42
N LEU A 93 11.73 -3.01 -6.09
CA LEU A 93 11.13 -2.08 -7.05
C LEU A 93 12.18 -1.55 -8.02
N ASP A 94 11.83 -1.54 -9.30
CA ASP A 94 12.66 -1.00 -10.37
C ASP A 94 12.43 0.51 -10.56
N LYS A 95 13.05 1.09 -11.59
CA LYS A 95 12.96 2.53 -11.87
C LYS A 95 11.52 2.96 -12.21
N VAL A 96 10.78 2.16 -12.96
CA VAL A 96 9.42 2.48 -13.43
C VAL A 96 8.45 2.47 -12.24
N ASP A 97 8.57 1.47 -11.36
CA ASP A 97 7.77 1.41 -10.13
C ASP A 97 7.99 2.65 -9.26
N LYS A 98 9.26 3.05 -9.08
CA LYS A 98 9.64 4.20 -8.27
C LYS A 98 9.13 5.51 -8.86
N GLU A 99 9.25 5.70 -10.17
CA GLU A 99 8.70 6.89 -10.84
C GLU A 99 7.18 6.97 -10.71
N TYR A 100 6.49 5.83 -10.85
CA TYR A 100 5.05 5.76 -10.61
C TYR A 100 4.69 6.17 -9.17
N LEU A 101 5.41 5.64 -8.17
CA LEU A 101 5.20 6.01 -6.77
C LEU A 101 5.46 7.50 -6.51
N LYS A 102 6.50 8.11 -7.10
CA LYS A 102 6.74 9.56 -6.98
C LYS A 102 5.59 10.38 -7.54
N ASN A 103 5.11 10.02 -8.74
CA ASN A 103 4.13 10.84 -9.44
C ASN A 103 2.73 10.77 -8.81
N ASN A 104 2.40 9.67 -8.12
CA ASN A 104 1.04 9.42 -7.60
C ASN A 104 0.96 9.44 -6.07
N TYR A 105 2.07 9.13 -5.38
CA TYR A 105 2.15 8.97 -3.94
C TYR A 105 3.34 9.72 -3.33
N GLY A 106 3.92 10.65 -4.10
CA GLY A 106 5.03 11.50 -3.70
C GLY A 106 4.62 12.53 -2.64
N LYS A 107 5.40 12.63 -1.57
CA LYS A 107 5.28 13.68 -0.56
C LYS A 107 6.66 14.18 -0.16
N GLU A 108 6.78 15.47 0.07
CA GLU A 108 7.93 16.05 0.77
C GLU A 108 7.70 15.91 2.28
N ILE A 109 8.72 15.42 3.00
CA ILE A 109 8.69 15.22 4.46
C ILE A 109 9.84 15.97 5.11
#